data_AF-A0A4Y2J2F5-F1
#
_entry.id   AF-A0A4Y2J2F5-F1
#
_cell.length_a   1.000
_cell.length_b   1.000
_cell.length_c   1.000
_cell.angle_alpha   90.00
_cell.angle_beta   90.00
_cell.angle_gamma   90.00
#
_symmetry.space_group_name_H-M   'P 1'
#
loop_
_entity.id
_entity.type
_entity.pdbx_description
1 polymer ?
#
loop_
_entity_poly.entity_id
_entity_poly.type
_entity_poly.pdbx_seq_one_letter_code
_entity_poly.pdbx_strand_id
1 'polypeptide(L)'
;MMLEKINYQEYRWIVCGDFKMLTMLLGQQAVYIKYPCSLCLWDSPAKDLYWTNTYWSLRGDLTPGEKNVINTTLVPLEKVLLPPLPIKLGLMKQFMKSLLKDGECFRYLCS
;
A
#
# COMPACT_ATOMS: atom_id res chain seq x y z
N MET A 1 4.24 20.28 -13.21
CA MET A 1 4.17 19.14 -12.25
C MET A 1 5.42 18.26 -12.44
N MET A 2 5.94 17.55 -11.42
CA MET A 2 7.22 16.79 -11.53
C MET A 2 7.27 15.83 -12.75
N LEU A 3 6.14 15.18 -13.07
CA LEU A 3 6.02 14.26 -14.21
C LEU A 3 6.17 14.92 -15.59
N GLU A 4 5.82 16.21 -15.72
CA GLU A 4 6.01 16.97 -16.96
C GLU A 4 7.50 17.23 -17.21
N LYS A 5 8.26 17.51 -16.15
CA LYS A 5 9.70 17.80 -16.24
C LYS A 5 10.52 16.60 -16.73
N ILE A 6 10.02 15.40 -16.50
CA ILE A 6 10.62 14.15 -16.96
C ILE A 6 9.90 13.57 -18.19
N ASN A 7 8.96 14.32 -18.77
CA ASN A 7 8.19 13.93 -19.95
C ASN A 7 7.53 12.53 -19.84
N TYR A 8 6.89 12.26 -18.70
CA TYR A 8 6.35 10.94 -18.39
C TYR A 8 5.32 10.45 -19.43
N GLN A 9 4.55 11.35 -20.03
CA GLN A 9 3.53 11.01 -21.02
C GLN A 9 4.11 10.33 -22.27
N GLU A 10 5.32 10.73 -22.67
CA GLU A 10 6.05 10.14 -23.81
C GLU A 10 6.62 8.78 -23.44
N TYR A 11 7.36 8.70 -22.33
CA TYR A 11 8.15 7.50 -22.02
C TYR A 11 7.40 6.41 -21.24
N ARG A 12 6.36 6.78 -20.48
CA ARG A 12 5.50 5.88 -19.69
C ARG A 12 6.29 4.83 -18.88
N TRP A 13 7.34 5.28 -18.21
CA TRP A 13 8.20 4.42 -17.40
C TRP A 13 7.43 3.76 -16.27
N ILE A 14 7.94 2.61 -15.84
CA ILE A 14 7.45 1.95 -14.63
C ILE A 14 7.97 2.73 -13.42
N VAL A 15 7.09 3.00 -12.46
CA VAL A 15 7.37 3.78 -11.25
C VAL A 15 7.40 2.84 -10.05
N CYS A 16 8.46 2.95 -9.25
CA CYS A 16 8.58 2.30 -7.95
C CYS A 16 8.96 3.38 -6.93
N GLY A 17 8.34 3.34 -5.76
CA GLY A 17 8.57 4.29 -4.69
C GLY A 17 7.91 3.82 -3.40
N ASP A 18 8.16 4.51 -2.28
CA ASP A 18 7.46 4.17 -1.05
C ASP A 18 5.94 4.33 -1.18
N PHE A 19 5.20 3.71 -0.26
CA PHE A 19 3.73 3.74 -0.30
C PHE A 19 3.16 5.16 -0.25
N LYS A 20 3.83 6.12 0.39
CA LYS A 20 3.34 7.50 0.47
C LYS A 20 3.41 8.16 -0.92
N MET A 21 4.53 8.03 -1.61
CA MET A 21 4.67 8.49 -2.99
C MET A 21 3.66 7.82 -3.93
N LEU A 22 3.47 6.51 -3.80
CA LEU A 22 2.50 5.78 -4.62
C LEU A 22 1.06 6.25 -4.37
N THR A 23 0.66 6.48 -3.11
CA THR A 23 -0.68 7.03 -2.81
C THR A 23 -0.89 8.41 -3.44
N MET A 24 0.14 9.27 -3.48
CA MET A 24 0.06 10.58 -4.13
C MET A 24 -0.10 10.46 -5.65
N LEU A 25 0.67 9.56 -6.29
CA LEU A 25 0.59 9.33 -7.74
C LEU A 25 -0.74 8.71 -8.16
N LEU A 26 -1.32 7.86 -7.31
CA LEU A 26 -2.60 7.19 -7.54
C LEU A 26 -3.81 8.02 -7.04
N GLY A 27 -3.58 9.25 -6.55
CA GLY A 27 -4.64 10.14 -6.10
C GLY A 27 -5.38 9.67 -4.85
N GLN A 28 -4.80 8.76 -4.07
CA GLN A 28 -5.39 8.24 -2.84
C GLN A 28 -5.08 9.11 -1.62
N GLN A 29 -5.95 9.09 -0.62
CA GLN A 29 -5.69 9.77 0.65
C GLN A 29 -4.74 8.94 1.53
N ALA A 30 -3.64 9.55 1.97
CA ALA A 30 -2.61 8.87 2.76
C ALA A 30 -3.05 8.48 4.19
N VAL A 31 -4.04 9.17 4.77
CA VAL A 31 -4.44 9.05 6.19
C VAL A 31 -5.83 8.42 6.37
N TYR A 32 -6.36 7.79 5.33
CA TYR A 32 -7.69 7.17 5.39
C TYR A 32 -7.59 5.66 5.59
N ILE A 33 -8.36 5.17 6.57
CA ILE A 33 -8.22 3.82 7.10
C ILE A 33 -9.05 2.81 6.28
N LYS A 34 -10.12 3.23 5.60
CA LYS A 34 -10.99 2.34 4.82
C LYS A 34 -10.51 2.27 3.36
N TYR A 35 -10.39 1.08 2.77
CA TYR A 35 -9.88 0.90 1.40
C TYR A 35 -8.49 1.50 1.10
N PRO A 36 -7.46 1.27 1.93
CA PRO A 36 -6.12 1.82 1.70
C PRO A 36 -5.38 1.20 0.50
N CYS A 37 -5.76 -0.03 0.11
CA CYS A 37 -5.11 -0.75 -0.98
C CYS A 37 -5.51 -0.19 -2.36
N SER A 38 -4.53 -0.01 -3.24
CA SER A 38 -4.74 0.37 -4.64
C SER A 38 -5.15 -0.81 -5.54
N LEU A 39 -4.90 -2.05 -5.12
CA LEU A 39 -5.19 -3.26 -5.92
C LEU A 39 -6.52 -3.92 -5.55
N CYS A 40 -6.96 -3.80 -4.31
CA CYS A 40 -8.18 -4.45 -3.82
C CYS A 40 -8.98 -3.55 -2.87
N LEU A 41 -10.23 -3.93 -2.63
CA LEU A 41 -11.14 -3.23 -1.73
C LEU A 41 -11.01 -3.74 -0.29
N TRP A 42 -9.78 -3.78 0.23
CA TRP A 42 -9.50 -4.17 1.62
C TRP A 42 -10.15 -3.20 2.61
N ASP A 43 -11.09 -3.69 3.42
CA ASP A 43 -11.75 -2.89 4.46
C ASP A 43 -11.02 -3.08 5.80
N SER A 44 -10.03 -2.22 6.09
CA SER A 44 -9.25 -2.35 7.34
C SER A 44 -10.06 -2.13 8.65
N PRO A 45 -11.17 -1.39 8.65
CA PRO A 45 -12.09 -1.41 9.78
C PRO A 45 -12.73 -2.78 10.09
N ALA A 46 -12.87 -3.69 9.12
CA ALA A 46 -13.59 -4.96 9.25
C ALA A 46 -12.76 -6.05 9.99
N LYS A 47 -12.47 -5.80 11.26
CA LYS A 47 -11.61 -6.66 12.11
C LYS A 47 -12.15 -8.08 12.28
N ASP A 48 -13.46 -8.26 12.22
CA ASP A 48 -14.17 -9.53 12.28
C ASP A 48 -13.83 -10.46 11.09
N LEU A 49 -13.50 -9.87 9.94
CA LEU A 49 -13.16 -10.59 8.71
C LEU A 49 -11.66 -10.86 8.54
N TYR A 50 -10.80 -10.34 9.41
CA TYR A 50 -9.35 -10.35 9.23
C TYR A 50 -8.72 -11.74 9.09
N TRP A 51 -9.28 -12.72 9.81
CA TRP A 51 -8.73 -14.09 9.86
C TRP A 51 -9.54 -15.09 9.05
N THR A 52 -10.75 -14.71 8.64
CA THR A 52 -11.67 -15.57 7.89
C THR A 52 -11.69 -15.24 6.41
N ASN A 53 -11.45 -13.98 6.05
CA ASN A 53 -11.48 -13.52 4.68
C ASN A 53 -10.08 -13.28 4.11
N THR A 54 -9.64 -14.20 3.25
CA THR A 54 -8.37 -14.11 2.54
C THR A 54 -8.48 -13.37 1.20
N TYR A 55 -9.69 -13.19 0.67
CA TYR A 55 -9.93 -12.61 -0.65
C TYR A 55 -10.77 -11.33 -0.57
N TRP A 56 -10.25 -10.26 -1.15
CA TRP A 56 -10.96 -9.00 -1.29
C TRP A 56 -11.20 -8.70 -2.75
N SER A 57 -12.36 -8.12 -3.04
CA SER A 57 -12.71 -7.75 -4.41
C SER A 57 -11.61 -6.90 -5.03
N LEU A 58 -11.23 -7.23 -6.26
CA LEU A 58 -10.26 -6.46 -7.01
C LEU A 58 -10.78 -5.02 -7.18
N ARG A 59 -9.88 -4.05 -7.08
CA ARG A 59 -10.20 -2.67 -7.42
C ARG A 59 -10.13 -2.54 -8.94
N GLY A 60 -11.28 -2.26 -9.57
CA GLY A 60 -11.36 -2.03 -11.01
C GLY A 60 -10.70 -0.71 -11.39
N ASP A 61 -11.31 0.41 -10.97
CA ASP A 61 -10.82 1.76 -11.27
C ASP A 61 -10.56 2.59 -10.01
N LEU A 62 -9.70 3.61 -10.19
CA LEU A 62 -9.39 4.64 -9.21
C LEU A 62 -10.20 5.92 -9.51
N THR A 63 -11.52 5.81 -9.38
CA THR A 63 -12.46 6.93 -9.60
C THR A 63 -12.37 7.95 -8.46
N PRO A 64 -12.08 9.23 -8.73
CA PRO A 64 -12.08 10.27 -7.69
C PRO A 64 -13.44 10.38 -6.99
N GLY A 65 -13.42 10.50 -5.66
CA GLY A 65 -14.60 10.53 -4.80
C GLY A 65 -15.02 9.16 -4.26
N GLU A 66 -14.45 8.06 -4.76
CA GLU A 66 -14.79 6.71 -4.32
C GLU A 66 -13.65 6.02 -3.58
N LYS A 67 -14.00 5.22 -2.56
CA LYS A 67 -13.15 4.15 -2.00
C LYS A 67 -11.69 4.58 -1.77
N ASN A 68 -11.49 5.72 -1.10
CA ASN A 68 -10.20 6.33 -0.77
C ASN A 68 -9.45 7.07 -1.91
N VAL A 69 -10.08 7.31 -3.05
CA VAL A 69 -9.49 8.12 -4.12
C VAL A 69 -10.06 9.52 -4.05
N ILE A 70 -9.19 10.52 -3.94
CA ILE A 70 -9.59 11.94 -3.81
C ILE A 70 -9.22 12.76 -5.05
N ASN A 71 -8.22 12.33 -5.81
CA ASN A 71 -7.73 13.01 -7.00
C ASN A 71 -7.60 12.05 -8.17
N THR A 72 -7.53 12.59 -9.38
CA THR A 72 -7.23 11.82 -10.59
C THR A 72 -5.84 11.20 -10.50
N THR A 73 -5.71 9.95 -10.95
CA THR A 73 -4.42 9.26 -11.04
C THR A 73 -3.48 9.98 -12.00
N LEU A 74 -2.25 10.23 -11.57
CA LEU A 74 -1.21 10.84 -12.40
C LEU A 74 -0.44 9.80 -13.23
N VAL A 75 -0.48 8.55 -12.80
CA VAL A 75 0.19 7.40 -13.42
C VAL A 75 -0.78 6.22 -13.46
N PRO A 76 -0.84 5.45 -14.56
CA PRO A 76 -1.66 4.23 -14.61
C PRO A 76 -1.24 3.22 -13.55
N LEU A 77 -2.21 2.51 -12.94
CA LEU A 77 -1.94 1.52 -11.91
C LEU A 77 -0.99 0.41 -12.41
N GLU A 78 -1.12 0.00 -13.67
CA GLU A 78 -0.29 -0.98 -14.36
C GLU A 78 1.20 -0.59 -14.44
N LYS A 79 1.49 0.71 -14.33
CA LYS A 79 2.84 1.27 -14.38
C LYS A 79 3.44 1.45 -12.98
N VAL A 80 2.75 1.04 -11.93
CA VAL A 80 3.23 1.10 -10.55
C VAL A 80 3.71 -0.27 -10.09
N LEU A 81 4.96 -0.33 -9.62
CA LEU A 81 5.49 -1.49 -8.92
C LEU A 81 5.37 -1.29 -7.41
N LEU A 82 4.92 -2.35 -6.73
CA LEU A 82 4.94 -2.40 -5.28
C LEU A 82 6.38 -2.41 -4.76
N PRO A 83 6.70 -1.58 -3.76
CA PRO A 83 8.08 -1.46 -3.31
C PRO A 83 8.45 -2.64 -2.41
N PRO A 84 9.45 -3.46 -2.79
CA PRO A 84 9.75 -4.70 -2.07
C PRO A 84 10.29 -4.44 -0.65
N LEU A 85 11.11 -3.39 -0.49
CA LEU A 85 11.76 -3.07 0.77
C LEU A 85 10.76 -2.57 1.85
N PRO A 86 9.89 -1.57 1.59
CA PRO A 86 8.85 -1.16 2.54
C PRO A 86 7.92 -2.31 2.97
N ILE A 87 7.58 -3.23 2.06
CA ILE A 87 6.78 -4.42 2.40
C ILE A 87 7.55 -5.31 3.37
N LYS A 88 8.79 -5.67 3.03
CA LYS A 88 9.62 -6.53 3.88
C LYS A 88 9.83 -5.94 5.27
N LEU A 89 10.17 -4.65 5.36
CA LEU A 89 10.33 -3.95 6.63
C LEU A 89 9.03 -3.87 7.43
N GLY A 90 7.89 -3.63 6.76
CA GLY A 90 6.57 -3.63 7.39
C GLY A 90 6.21 -4.97 8.00
N LEU A 91 6.43 -6.06 7.26
CA LEU A 91 6.19 -7.43 7.73
C LEU A 91 7.11 -7.79 8.91
N MET A 92 8.41 -7.52 8.80
CA MET A 92 9.36 -7.76 9.89
C MET A 92 8.97 -6.98 11.16
N LYS A 93 8.51 -5.73 11.02
CA LYS A 93 8.02 -4.93 12.15
C LYS A 93 6.80 -5.54 12.81
N GLN A 94 5.83 -6.06 12.04
CA GLN A 94 4.65 -6.72 12.61
C GLN A 94 5.00 -8.05 13.26
N PHE A 95 5.88 -8.83 12.62
CA PHE A 95 6.42 -10.07 13.19
C PHE A 95 7.05 -9.81 14.57
N MET A 96 7.98 -8.84 14.66
CA MET A 96 8.63 -8.48 15.92
C MET A 96 7.63 -8.01 16.99
N LYS A 97 6.56 -7.30 16.60
CA LYS A 97 5.51 -6.86 17.53
C LYS A 97 4.66 -8.02 18.06
N SER A 98 4.54 -9.10 17.30
CA SER A 98 3.77 -10.28 17.69
C SER A 98 4.53 -11.24 18.59
N LEU A 99 5.86 -11.11 18.68
CA LEU A 99 6.68 -11.93 19.57
C LEU A 99 6.40 -11.59 21.04
N LEU A 100 6.31 -12.64 21.87
CA LEU A 100 6.28 -12.51 23.32
C LEU A 100 7.63 -11.98 23.79
N LYS A 101 7.63 -10.84 24.50
CA LYS A 101 8.86 -10.19 24.99
C LYS A 101 9.71 -11.10 25.89
N ASP A 102 9.05 -11.94 26.69
CA ASP A 102 9.70 -12.88 27.60
C ASP A 102 9.90 -14.28 26.98
N GLY A 103 9.52 -14.48 25.72
CA GLY A 103 9.66 -15.76 25.05
C GLY A 103 11.11 -16.05 24.66
N GLU A 104 11.47 -17.34 24.65
CA GLU A 104 12.80 -17.81 24.22
C GLU A 104 13.19 -17.29 22.83
N CYS A 105 12.23 -17.15 21.90
CA CYS A 105 12.47 -16.59 20.58
C CYS A 105 12.94 -15.13 20.63
N PHE A 106 12.31 -14.28 21.46
CA PHE A 106 12.73 -12.89 21.60
C PHE A 106 14.09 -12.80 22.31
N ARG A 107 14.30 -13.63 23.35
CA ARG A 107 15.61 -13.74 24.03
C ARG A 107 16.74 -14.10 23.06
N TYR A 108 16.51 -15.07 22.17
CA TYR A 108 17.48 -15.48 21.14
C TYR A 108 17.79 -14.37 20.13
N LEU A 109 16.81 -13.52 19.80
CA LEU A 109 17.05 -12.39 18.89
C LEU A 109 17.81 -11.23 19.53
N CYS A 110 17.82 -11.16 20.87
CA CYS A 110 18.51 -10.12 21.63
C CYS A 110 19.93 -10.52 22.08
N SER A 111 20.29 -11.81 21.98
CA SER A 111 21.66 -12.31 22.22
C SER A 111 22.53 -12.10 21.00
#